data_AF-A0A9C9JPV6-F1
#
_entry.id   AF-A0A9C9JPV6-F1
#
_cell.length_a   1.000
_cell.length_b   1.000
_cell.length_c   1.000
_cell.angle_alpha   90.00
_cell.angle_beta   90.00
_cell.angle_gamma   90.00
#
_symmetry.space_group_name_H-M   'P 1'
#
loop_
_entity.id
_entity.type
_entity.pdbx_description
1 polymer ?
#
loop_
_entity_poly.entity_id
_entity_poly.type
_entity_poly.pdbx_seq_one_letter_code
_entity_poly.pdbx_strand_id
1 'polypeptide(L)' 'MDEHETAQLREKLQTLVSEHRDLDDVINRLTLDPTVDQLQLTRMKKRKLQLKDMIARLRSKLIPDMEA' A
#
# COMPACT_ATOMS: atom_id res chain seq x y z
N MET A 1 12.57 17.43 -11.73
CA MET A 1 11.43 17.15 -10.83
C MET A 1 11.03 18.49 -10.29
N ASP A 2 9.94 19.03 -10.81
CA ASP A 2 9.44 20.32 -10.35
C ASP A 2 8.89 20.17 -8.92
N GLU A 3 8.90 21.25 -8.13
CA GLU A 3 8.37 21.23 -6.76
C GLU A 3 6.90 20.77 -6.72
N HIS A 4 6.13 21.11 -7.76
CA HIS A 4 4.77 20.65 -7.94
C HIS A 4 4.67 19.13 -8.19
N GLU A 5 5.57 18.57 -9.00
CA GLU A 5 5.61 17.14 -9.32
C GLU A 5 5.94 16.31 -8.07
N THR A 6 6.90 16.77 -7.27
CA THR A 6 7.25 16.11 -5.99
C THR A 6 6.13 16.19 -4.96
N ALA A 7 5.40 17.31 -4.89
CA ALA A 7 4.22 17.44 -4.03
C ALA A 7 3.11 16.45 -4.41
N GLN A 8 2.79 16.34 -5.71
CA GLN A 8 1.81 15.36 -6.21
C GLN A 8 2.21 13.91 -5.92
N LEU A 9 3.50 13.59 -6.09
CA LEU A 9 4.02 12.26 -5.77
C LEU A 9 3.93 11.96 -4.28
N ARG A 10 4.17 12.94 -3.39
CA ARG A 10 4.02 12.77 -1.93
C ARG A 10 2.57 12.57 -1.53
N GLU A 11 1.63 13.32 -2.11
CA GLU A 11 0.21 13.14 -1.87
C GLU A 11 -0.24 11.74 -2.28
N LYS A 12 0.16 11.30 -3.49
CA LYS A 12 -0.12 9.94 -3.97
C LYS A 12 0.49 8.87 -3.05
N LEU A 13 1.69 9.10 -2.52
CA LEU A 13 2.31 8.20 -1.55
C LEU A 13 1.45 8.05 -0.30
N GLN A 14 0.99 9.18 0.24
CA GLN A 14 0.17 9.20 1.44
C GLN A 14 -1.15 8.45 1.24
N THR A 15 -1.82 8.67 0.11
CA THR A 15 -3.05 7.95 -0.26
C THR A 15 -2.80 6.44 -0.32
N LEU A 16 -1.76 6.00 -1.02
CA LEU A 16 -1.43 4.57 -1.12
C LEU A 16 -1.10 3.95 0.24
N VAL A 17 -0.39 4.67 1.10
CA VAL A 17 -0.07 4.22 2.47
C VAL A 17 -1.34 4.10 3.31
N SER A 18 -2.26 5.05 3.20
CA SER A 18 -3.56 4.99 3.89
C SER A 18 -4.36 3.77 3.42
N GLU A 19 -4.52 3.60 2.10
CA GLU A 19 -5.24 2.45 1.53
C GLU A 19 -4.64 1.11 1.95
N HIS A 20 -3.29 1.03 1.97
CA HIS A 20 -2.60 -0.18 2.43
C HIS A 20 -2.90 -0.48 3.89
N ARG A 21 -2.90 0.55 4.76
CA ARG A 21 -3.20 0.40 6.19
C ARG A 21 -4.65 -0.01 6.41
N ASP A 22 -5.59 0.64 5.74
CA ASP A 22 -7.02 0.32 5.86
C ASP A 22 -7.28 -1.13 5.41
N LEU A 23 -6.65 -1.55 4.31
CA LEU A 23 -6.77 -2.92 3.83
C LEU A 23 -6.15 -3.93 4.81
N ASP A 24 -5.06 -3.57 5.49
CA ASP A 24 -4.47 -4.41 6.53
C ASP A 24 -5.39 -4.57 7.73
N ASP A 25 -5.98 -3.48 8.22
CA ASP A 25 -6.92 -3.52 9.33
C ASP A 25 -8.15 -4.37 9.01
N VAL A 26 -8.66 -4.29 7.77
CA VAL A 26 -9.75 -5.15 7.30
C VAL A 26 -9.31 -6.62 7.25
N ILE A 27 -8.15 -6.93 6.68
CA ILE A 27 -7.62 -8.30 6.63
C ILE A 27 -7.45 -8.88 8.04
N ASN A 28 -6.94 -8.09 8.99
CA ASN A 28 -6.72 -8.51 10.37
C ASN A 28 -8.05 -8.85 11.06
N ARG A 29 -9.08 -8.01 10.90
CA ARG A 29 -10.42 -8.29 11.44
C ARG A 29 -11.03 -9.54 10.84
N LEU A 30 -10.94 -9.68 9.51
CA LEU A 30 -11.48 -10.82 8.78
C LEU A 30 -10.75 -12.14 9.08
N THR A 31 -9.45 -12.09 9.39
CA THR A 31 -8.66 -13.29 9.73
C THR A 31 -9.07 -13.89 11.07
N LEU A 32 -9.65 -13.10 11.97
CA LEU A 32 -10.18 -13.59 13.26
C LEU A 32 -11.54 -14.27 13.11
N ASP A 33 -12.21 -14.12 11.96
CA ASP A 33 -13.50 -14.75 11.69
C ASP A 33 -13.31 -16.11 10.99
N PRO A 34 -13.65 -17.24 11.64
CA PRO A 34 -13.52 -18.58 11.05
C PRO A 34 -14.48 -18.85 9.89
N THR A 35 -15.49 -17.99 9.68
CA THR A 35 -16.47 -18.10 8.60
C THR A 35 -16.07 -17.32 7.35
N VAL A 36 -14.94 -16.59 7.39
CA VAL A 36 -14.49 -15.77 6.26
C VAL A 36 -14.19 -16.61 5.03
N ASP A 37 -14.61 -16.11 3.87
CA ASP A 37 -14.21 -16.67 2.59
C ASP A 37 -12.68 -16.52 2.39
N GLN A 38 -11.97 -17.65 2.41
CA GLN A 38 -10.53 -17.71 2.21
C GLN A 38 -10.10 -17.17 0.83
N LEU A 39 -10.93 -17.29 -0.20
CA LEU A 39 -10.65 -16.72 -1.53
C LEU A 39 -10.70 -15.19 -1.48
N GLN A 40 -11.70 -14.63 -0.80
CA GLN A 40 -11.78 -13.19 -0.58
C GLN A 40 -10.57 -12.69 0.21
N LEU A 41 -10.20 -13.36 1.30
CA LEU A 41 -9.03 -13.02 2.11
C LEU A 41 -7.73 -13.07 1.29
N THR A 42 -7.58 -14.09 0.43
CA THR A 42 -6.43 -14.23 -0.46
C THR A 42 -6.36 -13.11 -1.49
N ARG A 43 -7.49 -12.71 -2.08
CA ARG A 43 -7.57 -11.56 -3.01
C ARG A 43 -7.18 -10.25 -2.31
N MET A 44 -7.63 -10.04 -1.08
CA MET A 44 -7.28 -8.87 -0.28
C MET A 44 -5.79 -8.83 0.06
N LYS A 45 -5.20 -9.96 0.49
CA LYS A 45 -3.76 -10.07 0.73
C LYS A 45 -2.93 -9.80 -0.53
N LYS A 46 -3.38 -10.29 -1.70
CA LYS A 46 -2.74 -9.99 -2.99
C LYS A 46 -2.80 -8.50 -3.31
N ARG A 47 -3.95 -7.85 -3.11
CA ARG A 47 -4.09 -6.40 -3.30
C ARG A 47 -3.20 -5.61 -2.33
N LYS A 48 -3.10 -6.04 -1.07
CA LYS A 48 -2.18 -5.44 -0.08
C LYS A 48 -0.72 -5.51 -0.55
N LEU A 49 -0.30 -6.65 -1.09
CA LEU A 49 1.05 -6.81 -1.65
C LEU A 49 1.29 -5.86 -2.82
N GLN A 50 0.32 -5.72 -3.74
CA GLN A 50 0.42 -4.78 -4.86
C GLN A 50 0.54 -3.33 -4.38
N LEU A 51 -0.24 -2.92 -3.37
CA LEU A 51 -0.12 -1.59 -2.77
C LEU A 51 1.25 -1.37 -2.13
N LYS A 52 1.78 -2.36 -1.41
CA LYS A 52 3.15 -2.32 -0.84
C LYS A 52 4.20 -2.12 -1.94
N ASP A 53 4.11 -2.85 -3.04
CA ASP A 53 5.05 -2.74 -4.16
C ASP A 53 4.96 -1.36 -4.83
N MET A 54 3.74 -0.83 -4.99
CA MET A 54 3.51 0.51 -5.53
C MET A 54 4.09 1.59 -4.61
N ILE A 55 3.89 1.47 -3.30
CA ILE A 55 4.47 2.36 -2.27
C ILE A 55 5.99 2.32 -2.37
N ALA A 56 6.60 1.13 -2.42
CA ALA A 56 8.05 0.98 -2.52
C ALA A 56 8.60 1.67 -3.78
N ARG A 57 8.01 1.40 -4.94
CA ARG A 57 8.41 2.04 -6.22
C ARG A 57 8.27 3.56 -6.19
N LEU A 58 7.20 4.07 -5.57
CA LEU A 58 6.96 5.51 -5.47
C LEU A 58 7.92 6.17 -4.46
N ARG A 59 8.24 5.49 -3.36
CA ARG A 59 9.27 5.91 -2.40
C ARG A 59 10.64 5.97 -3.06
N SER A 60 11.05 4.96 -3.82
CA SER A 60 12.33 4.97 -4.54
C SER A 60 12.42 6.10 -5.57
N LYS A 61 11.29 6.52 -6.17
CA LYS A 61 11.25 7.70 -7.06
C LYS A 61 11.38 9.03 -6.32
N LEU A 62 10.84 9.11 -5.10
CA LEU A 62 10.86 10.31 -4.25
C LEU A 62 12.16 10.44 -3.43
N ILE A 63 12.76 9.31 -3.07
CA ILE A 63 13.98 9.18 -2.28
C ILE A 63 14.92 8.31 -3.11
N PRO A 64 15.65 8.89 -4.07
CA PRO A 64 16.54 8.12 -4.95
C PRO A 64 17.71 7.46 -4.20
N ASP A 65 17.93 7.78 -2.92
CA ASP A 65 19.26 7.72 -2.29
C ASP A 65 19.32 6.93 -0.98
N MET A 66 18.46 5.93 -0.75
CA MET A 66 18.45 5.22 0.54
C MET A 66 18.47 3.69 0.55
N GLU A 67 18.53 2.98 -0.58
CA GLU A 67 18.84 1.53 -0.55
C GLU A 67 19.78 1.15 -1.72
N ALA A 68 21.08 1.24 -1.46
CA ALA A 68 22.15 0.43 -2.04
C ALA A 68 22.70 -0.50 -0.96
#